data_AF-A0A4Q6E237-F1
#
_entry.id   AF-A0A4Q6E237-F1
#
_cell.length_a   1.000
_cell.length_b   1.000
_cell.length_c   1.000
_cell.angle_alpha   90.00
_cell.angle_beta   90.00
_cell.angle_gamma   90.00
#
_symmetry.space_group_name_H-M   'P 1'
#
loop_
_entity.id
_entity.type
_entity.pdbx_description
1 polymer ?
#
loop_
_entity_poly.entity_id
_entity_poly.type
_entity_poly.pdbx_seq_one_letter_code
_entity_poly.pdbx_strand_id
1 'polypeptide(L)'
;MKNALKYLAFPSLVLNIFYFAYWIYAANISNSHQESVAKYRELVPFEIGVLLFSLLLAAFTILSIVLLTRERQTIYKVLIGVQVFFLVTYVWGAM
;
A
#
# COMPACT_ATOMS: atom_id res chain seq x y z
N MET A 1 -11.22 -14.91 18.69
CA MET A 1 -9.95 -14.37 18.14
C MET A 1 -9.74 -14.58 16.63
N LYS A 2 -10.17 -15.69 16.00
CA LYS A 2 -9.96 -15.93 14.54
C LYS A 2 -10.50 -14.84 13.59
N ASN A 3 -11.57 -14.12 13.97
CA ASN A 3 -12.15 -13.08 13.12
C ASN A 3 -11.46 -11.71 13.26
N ALA A 4 -10.90 -11.38 14.43
CA ALA A 4 -10.25 -10.09 14.68
C ALA A 4 -9.00 -9.90 13.80
N LEU A 5 -8.22 -10.97 13.62
CA LEU A 5 -7.04 -10.95 12.74
C LEU A 5 -7.42 -10.75 11.26
N LYS A 6 -8.61 -11.18 10.82
CA LYS A 6 -9.08 -10.93 9.45
C LYS A 6 -9.29 -9.45 9.19
N TYR A 7 -9.86 -8.74 10.16
CA TYR A 7 -10.06 -7.29 10.10
C TYR A 7 -8.75 -6.51 10.12
N LEU A 8 -7.61 -7.11 10.50
CA LEU A 8 -6.30 -6.45 10.40
C LEU A 8 -5.70 -6.49 8.99
N ALA A 9 -6.14 -7.42 8.13
CA ALA A 9 -5.63 -7.51 6.76
C ALA A 9 -6.22 -6.43 5.84
N PHE A 10 -7.45 -5.98 6.10
CA PHE A 10 -8.17 -5.01 5.27
C PHE A 10 -7.66 -3.56 5.38
N PRO A 11 -7.28 -3.02 6.56
CA PRO A 11 -6.70 -1.69 6.69
C PRO A 11 -5.49 -1.48 5.79
N SER A 12 -4.59 -2.46 5.70
CA SER A 12 -3.45 -2.41 4.78
C SER A 12 -3.90 -2.27 3.32
N LEU A 13 -4.91 -3.05 2.91
CA LEU A 13 -5.43 -2.99 1.55
C LEU A 13 -6.04 -1.62 1.24
N VAL A 14 -6.86 -1.10 2.16
CA VAL A 14 -7.51 0.22 2.03
C VAL A 14 -6.46 1.31 1.93
N LEU A 15 -5.43 1.27 2.79
CA LEU A 15 -4.32 2.22 2.74
C LEU A 15 -3.58 2.13 1.40
N ASN A 16 -3.20 0.94 0.95
CA ASN A 16 -2.50 0.76 -0.32
C ASN A 16 -3.30 1.30 -1.51
N ILE A 17 -4.60 1.02 -1.57
CA ILE A 17 -5.49 1.56 -2.61
C ILE A 17 -5.55 3.08 -2.53
N PHE A 18 -5.70 3.64 -1.33
CA PHE A 18 -5.78 5.09 -1.13
C PHE A 18 -4.50 5.81 -1.58
N TYR A 19 -3.33 5.33 -1.15
CA TYR A 19 -2.04 5.91 -1.53
C TYR A 19 -1.78 5.77 -3.02
N PHE A 20 -2.08 4.61 -3.60
CA PHE A 20 -1.92 4.41 -5.03
C PHE A 20 -2.86 5.30 -5.87
N ALA A 21 -4.12 5.44 -5.46
CA ALA A 21 -5.06 6.34 -6.10
C ALA A 21 -4.61 7.80 -5.99
N TYR A 22 -4.06 8.20 -4.83
CA TYR A 22 -3.52 9.54 -4.64
C TYR A 22 -2.26 9.78 -5.49
N TRP A 23 -1.40 8.78 -5.65
CA TRP A 23 -0.26 8.85 -6.56
C TRP A 23 -0.70 9.05 -8.02
N ILE A 24 -1.71 8.29 -8.48
CA ILE A 24 -2.30 8.48 -9.83
C ILE A 24 -2.89 9.88 -9.97
N TYR A 25 -3.62 10.34 -8.96
CA TYR A 25 -4.19 11.69 -8.94
C TYR A 25 -3.09 12.75 -9.07
N ALA A 26 -2.04 12.67 -8.24
CA ALA A 26 -0.88 13.57 -8.29
C ALA A 26 -0.17 13.53 -9.65
N ALA A 27 0.00 12.35 -10.25
CA ALA A 27 0.60 12.21 -11.57
C ALA A 27 -0.24 12.84 -12.68
N ASN A 28 -1.56 12.83 -12.56
CA ASN A 28 -2.48 13.36 -13.57
C ASN A 28 -2.61 14.89 -13.54
N ILE A 29 -2.39 15.52 -12.39
CA ILE A 29 -2.52 16.98 -12.23
C ILE A 29 -1.21 17.74 -12.34
N SER A 30 -0.08 17.03 -12.41
CA SER A 30 1.27 17.62 -12.45
C SER A 30 1.87 17.54 -13.84
N ASN A 31 2.61 18.57 -14.24
CA ASN A 31 3.21 18.65 -15.58
C ASN A 31 4.61 18.00 -15.63
N SER A 32 5.21 17.74 -14.47
CA SER A 32 6.51 17.10 -14.36
C SER A 32 6.55 16.06 -13.24
N HIS A 33 7.47 15.11 -13.34
CA HIS A 33 7.68 14.11 -12.29
C HIS A 33 8.02 14.74 -10.93
N GLN A 34 8.81 15.82 -10.92
CA GLN A 34 9.14 16.56 -9.69
C GLN A 34 7.89 17.14 -9.03
N GLU A 35 6.98 17.71 -9.81
CA GLU A 35 5.69 18.21 -9.30
C GLU A 35 4.82 17.08 -8.75
N SER A 36 4.75 15.93 -9.42
CA SER A 36 3.97 14.78 -8.94
C SER A 36 4.49 14.27 -7.59
N VAL A 37 5.81 14.19 -7.44
CA VAL A 37 6.46 13.79 -6.18
C VAL A 37 6.20 14.82 -5.09
N ALA A 38 6.31 16.12 -5.39
CA ALA A 38 6.01 17.18 -4.42
C ALA A 38 4.55 17.10 -3.95
N LYS A 39 3.61 16.93 -4.88
CA LYS A 39 2.17 16.80 -4.59
C LYS A 39 1.85 15.55 -3.78
N TYR A 40 2.50 14.42 -4.09
CA TYR A 40 2.35 13.20 -3.32
C TYR A 40 2.84 13.35 -1.87
N ARG A 41 3.96 14.06 -1.69
CA ARG A 41 4.54 14.36 -0.38
C ARG A 41 3.68 15.28 0.50
N GLU A 42 2.73 16.03 -0.06
CA GLU A 42 1.77 16.82 0.74
C GLU A 42 0.86 15.92 1.60
N LEU A 43 0.57 14.70 1.16
CA LEU A 43 -0.28 13.75 1.89
C LEU A 43 0.51 12.87 2.87
N VAL A 44 1.77 12.58 2.57
CA VAL A 44 2.61 11.74 3.43
C VAL A 44 3.11 12.58 4.60
N PRO A 45 2.83 12.21 5.87
CA PRO A 45 3.27 12.99 7.01
C PRO A 45 4.80 13.14 7.00
N PHE A 46 5.26 14.37 6.79
CA PHE A 46 6.65 14.72 6.54
C PHE A 46 7.57 14.33 7.71
N GLU A 47 7.03 14.24 8.93
CA GLU A 47 7.76 13.92 10.16
C GLU A 47 8.28 12.47 10.22
N ILE A 48 7.64 11.55 9.51
CA ILE A 48 8.03 10.12 9.51
C ILE A 48 9.03 9.83 8.39
N GLY A 49 9.09 10.66 7.35
CA GLY A 49 9.94 10.44 6.18
C GLY A 49 9.36 9.39 5.22
N VAL A 50 9.41 9.68 3.91
CA VAL A 50 8.81 8.85 2.84
C VAL A 50 9.31 7.39 2.89
N LEU A 51 10.58 7.19 3.23
CA LEU A 51 11.20 5.87 3.33
C LEU A 51 10.60 5.02 4.46
N LEU A 52 10.52 5.58 5.68
CA LEU A 52 9.96 4.87 6.84
C LEU A 52 8.48 4.58 6.63
N PHE A 53 7.75 5.53 6.05
CA PHE A 53 6.34 5.33 5.70
C PHE A 53 6.15 4.18 4.70
N SER A 54 6.99 4.13 3.66
CA SER A 54 6.97 3.05 2.66
C SER A 54 7.34 1.69 3.28
N LEU A 55 8.31 1.65 4.20
CA LEU A 55 8.67 0.44 4.93
C LEU A 55 7.54 -0.06 5.84
N LEU A 56 6.84 0.84 6.54
CA LEU A 56 5.68 0.49 7.35
C LEU A 56 4.53 -0.07 6.51
N LEU A 57 4.23 0.56 5.35
CA LEU A 57 3.24 0.04 4.41
C LEU A 57 3.64 -1.33 3.86
N ALA A 58 4.91 -1.53 3.50
CA ALA A 58 5.41 -2.83 3.06
C ALA A 58 5.27 -3.90 4.15
N ALA A 59 5.65 -3.59 5.40
CA ALA A 59 5.49 -4.50 6.53
C ALA A 59 4.02 -4.87 6.79
N PHE A 60 3.11 -3.89 6.75
CA PHE A 60 1.67 -4.15 6.87
C PHE A 60 1.12 -4.97 5.70
N THR A 61 1.63 -4.75 4.49
CA THR A 61 1.25 -5.51 3.29
C THR A 61 1.67 -6.97 3.42
N ILE A 62 2.91 -7.23 3.87
CA ILE A 62 3.40 -8.59 4.13
C ILE A 62 2.54 -9.27 5.20
N LEU A 63 2.24 -8.58 6.30
CA LEU A 63 1.37 -9.12 7.35
C LEU A 63 -0.04 -9.45 6.80
N SER A 64 -0.60 -8.57 5.97
CA SER A 64 -1.88 -8.80 5.29
C SER A 64 -1.84 -10.06 4.42
N ILE A 65 -0.79 -10.24 3.60
CA ILE A 65 -0.60 -11.44 2.76
C ILE A 65 -0.54 -12.71 3.63
N VAL A 66 0.27 -12.71 4.70
CA VAL A 66 0.39 -13.87 5.60
C VAL A 66 -0.95 -14.24 6.24
N LEU A 67 -1.74 -13.24 6.62
CA LEU A 67 -3.07 -13.46 7.20
C LEU A 67 -4.07 -13.99 6.17
N LEU A 68 -4.10 -13.42 4.96
CA LEU A 68 -5.02 -13.82 3.89
C LEU A 68 -4.69 -15.22 3.34
N THR A 69 -3.42 -15.62 3.32
CA THR A 69 -2.96 -16.93 2.81
C THR A 69 -3.50 -18.11 3.64
N ARG A 70 -3.87 -17.86 4.90
CA ARG A 70 -4.45 -18.89 5.78
C ARG A 70 -5.90 -19.22 5.43
N GLU A 71 -6.54 -18.41 4.59
CA GLU A 71 -7.93 -18.57 4.22
C GLU A 71 -8.10 -19.34 2.91
N ARG A 72 -9.12 -20.21 2.85
CA ARG A 72 -9.34 -21.10 1.70
C ARG A 72 -10.24 -20.51 0.60
N GLN A 73 -10.94 -19.41 0.88
CA GLN A 73 -11.90 -18.84 -0.07
C GLN A 73 -11.18 -18.16 -1.24
N THR A 74 -11.74 -18.29 -2.46
CA THR A 74 -11.14 -17.73 -3.68
C THR A 74 -10.94 -16.22 -3.64
N ILE A 75 -11.84 -15.48 -2.98
CA ILE A 75 -11.72 -14.02 -2.85
C ILE A 75 -10.39 -13.60 -2.20
N TYR A 76 -9.89 -14.37 -1.24
CA TYR A 76 -8.61 -14.06 -0.58
C TYR A 76 -7.41 -14.27 -1.50
N LYS A 77 -7.48 -15.19 -2.47
CA LYS A 77 -6.43 -15.35 -3.48
C LYS A 77 -6.30 -14.11 -4.36
N VAL A 78 -7.43 -13.50 -4.72
CA VAL A 78 -7.45 -12.23 -5.47
C VAL A 78 -6.86 -11.10 -4.62
N LEU A 79 -7.27 -10.99 -3.36
CA LEU A 79 -6.73 -9.98 -2.45
C LEU A 79 -5.22 -10.14 -2.21
N ILE A 80 -4.72 -11.37 -2.11
CA ILE A 80 -3.27 -11.64 -2.06
C ILE A 80 -2.59 -11.14 -3.33
N GLY A 81 -3.15 -11.43 -4.51
CA GLY A 81 -2.61 -10.93 -5.78
C GLY A 81 -2.50 -9.40 -5.81
N VAL A 82 -3.54 -8.70 -5.34
CA VAL A 82 -3.53 -7.24 -5.21
C VAL A 82 -2.47 -6.75 -4.21
N GLN A 83 -2.33 -7.41 -3.06
CA GLN A 83 -1.31 -7.04 -2.08
C GLN A 83 0.12 -7.32 -2.58
N VAL A 84 0.33 -8.40 -3.33
CA VAL A 84 1.62 -8.69 -3.97
C VAL A 84 1.95 -7.63 -5.02
N PHE A 85 0.97 -7.19 -5.81
CA PHE A 85 1.14 -6.08 -6.73
C PHE A 85 1.63 -4.81 -5.99
N PHE A 86 0.98 -4.44 -4.88
CA PHE A 86 1.42 -3.30 -4.08
C PHE A 86 2.83 -3.49 -3.49
N LEU A 87 3.14 -4.68 -2.99
CA LEU A 87 4.47 -4.99 -2.47
C LEU A 87 5.55 -4.79 -3.54
N VAL A 88 5.31 -5.25 -4.77
CA VAL A 88 6.22 -5.03 -5.91
C VAL A 88 6.38 -3.55 -6.21
N THR A 89 5.30 -2.76 -6.19
CA THR A 89 5.40 -1.31 -6.41
C THR A 89 6.25 -0.60 -5.36
N TYR A 90 6.22 -1.05 -4.10
CA TYR A 90 7.07 -0.50 -3.05
C TYR A 90 8.54 -0.87 -3.22
N VAL A 91 8.84 -2.12 -3.60
CA VAL A 91 10.21 -2.56 -3.87
C VAL A 91 10.79 -1.82 -5.08
N TRP A 92 10.01 -1.70 -6.15
CA TRP A 92 10.42 -0.96 -7.34
C TRP A 92 10.63 0.52 -7.07
N GLY A 93 9.72 1.17 -6.33
CA GLY A 93 9.86 2.59 -5.98
C GLY A 93 10.96 2.90 -4.98
N ALA A 94 11.51 1.88 -4.30
CA ALA A 94 12.65 2.01 -3.40
C ALA A 94 14.00 1.82 -4.10
N MET A 95 14.02 1.31 -5.34
CA MET A 95 15.19 1.20 -6.22
C MET A 95 15.36 2.48 -7.04
#